data_AF-A0A354X4E5-F1
#
_entry.id   AF-A0A354X4E5-F1
#
_cell.length_a   1.000
_cell.length_b   1.000
_cell.length_c   1.000
_cell.angle_alpha   90.00
_cell.angle_beta   90.00
_cell.angle_gamma   90.00
#
_symmetry.space_group_name_H-M   'P 1'
#
loop_
_entity.id
_entity.type
_entity.pdbx_description
1 polymer ?
#
loop_
_entity_poly.entity_id
_entity_poly.type
_entity_poly.pdbx_seq_one_letter_code
_entity_poly.pdbx_strand_id
1 'polypeptide(L)'
;MNTIKYLLTLVAIGVFATSCDTNIESEDIQNPYTYSDLYYQNLRDYKASDHSVSFGWFAQYGQQNSPAVRFMGLPDSLDICSLWGGIPAKENMDIWEEIRFVQKVKGTKMLVVAITRIDGEP
;
A
#
# COMPACT_ATOMS: atom_id res chain seq x y z
N MET A 1 -18.18 24.83 60.06
CA MET A 1 -17.75 23.48 59.65
C MET A 1 -18.51 22.91 58.44
N ASN A 2 -19.76 23.32 58.20
CA ASN A 2 -20.56 22.76 57.08
C ASN A 2 -20.23 23.38 55.72
N THR A 3 -19.86 24.66 55.67
CA THR A 3 -19.49 25.37 54.43
C THR A 3 -18.25 24.78 53.75
N ILE A 4 -17.24 24.37 54.54
CA ILE A 4 -16.04 23.69 54.05
C ILE A 4 -16.39 22.30 53.49
N LYS A 5 -17.33 21.58 54.11
CA LYS A 5 -17.81 20.29 53.61
C LYS A 5 -18.51 20.45 52.25
N TYR A 6 -19.37 21.45 52.09
CA TYR A 6 -20.03 21.73 50.81
C TYR A 6 -19.04 22.12 49.71
N LEU A 7 -18.03 22.94 50.03
CA LEU A 7 -16.97 23.29 49.08
C LEU A 7 -16.15 22.07 48.65
N LEU A 8 -15.79 21.19 49.58
CA LEU A 8 -15.08 19.95 49.25
C LEU A 8 -15.92 19.01 48.39
N THR A 9 -17.22 18.87 48.65
CA THR A 9 -18.11 18.06 47.82
C THR A 9 -18.24 18.63 46.41
N LEU A 10 -18.29 19.96 46.26
CA LEU A 10 -18.42 20.62 44.97
C LEU A 10 -17.15 20.48 44.12
N VAL A 11 -15.98 20.56 44.74
CA VAL A 11 -14.68 20.27 44.10
C VAL A 11 -14.59 18.80 43.70
N ALA A 12 -15.01 17.87 44.57
CA ALA A 12 -14.99 16.43 44.26
C ALA A 12 -15.86 16.10 43.04
N ILE A 13 -17.07 16.66 42.94
CA ILE A 13 -17.95 16.48 41.77
C ILE A 13 -17.31 17.05 40.49
N GLY A 14 -16.65 18.20 40.58
CA GLY A 14 -15.93 18.80 39.45
C GLY A 14 -14.80 17.91 38.90
N VAL A 15 -14.05 17.25 39.78
CA VAL A 15 -12.94 16.34 39.39
C VAL A 15 -13.45 15.06 38.71
N PHE A 16 -14.58 14.50 39.16
CA PHE A 16 -15.17 13.34 38.49
C PHE A 16 -15.75 13.68 37.10
N ALA A 17 -16.23 14.91 36.89
CA ALA A 17 -16.79 15.36 35.62
C ALA A 17 -15.74 15.57 34.51
N THR A 18 -14.46 15.79 34.85
CA THR A 18 -13.37 15.97 33.86
C THR A 18 -12.64 14.67 33.50
N SER A 19 -13.00 13.55 34.14
CA SER A 19 -12.32 12.25 33.91
C SER A 19 -12.78 11.50 32.65
N CYS A 20 -13.82 12.00 31.98
CA CYS A 20 -14.27 11.50 30.69
C CYS A 20 -13.54 12.22 29.54
N ASP A 21 -12.22 12.12 29.50
CA ASP A 21 -11.49 12.43 28.26
C ASP A 21 -11.81 11.31 27.25
N THR A 22 -12.81 11.57 26.42
CA THR A 22 -13.28 10.66 25.36
C THR A 22 -12.63 10.97 24.02
N ASN A 23 -11.61 11.84 24.00
CA ASN A 23 -10.82 12.07 22.81
C ASN A 23 -10.05 10.79 22.51
N ILE A 24 -10.49 10.08 21.48
CA ILE A 24 -9.74 8.99 20.89
C ILE A 24 -8.56 9.64 20.18
N GLU A 25 -7.38 9.57 20.79
CA GLU A 25 -6.15 9.92 20.11
C GLU A 25 -5.86 8.86 19.04
N SER A 26 -5.62 9.29 17.82
CA SER A 26 -5.26 8.39 16.72
C SER A 26 -3.81 7.95 16.92
N GLU A 27 -3.63 6.82 17.59
CA GLU A 27 -2.33 6.15 17.67
C GLU A 27 -1.92 5.64 16.28
N ASP A 28 -0.76 6.07 15.80
CA ASP A 28 -0.21 5.62 14.52
C ASP A 28 0.52 4.28 14.72
N ILE A 29 -0.25 3.19 14.78
CA ILE A 29 0.24 1.84 15.14
C ILE A 29 1.11 1.25 14.01
N GLN A 30 0.95 1.72 12.77
CA GLN A 30 1.57 1.14 11.57
C GLN A 30 2.07 2.25 10.63
N ASN A 31 3.34 2.62 10.80
CA ASN A 31 4.01 3.50 9.85
C ASN A 31 4.34 2.75 8.55
N PRO A 32 4.20 3.38 7.37
CA PRO A 32 4.69 2.81 6.13
C PRO A 32 6.18 2.48 6.22
N TYR A 33 6.56 1.28 5.80
CA TYR A 33 7.98 0.95 5.69
C TYR A 33 8.69 1.91 4.73
N THR A 34 9.76 2.53 5.22
CA THR A 34 10.67 3.30 4.38
C THR A 34 11.84 2.42 4.00
N TYR A 35 12.18 2.43 2.72
CA TYR A 35 13.27 1.62 2.16
C TYR A 35 14.36 2.54 1.63
N SER A 36 15.62 2.14 1.84
CA SER A 36 16.78 2.89 1.38
C SER A 36 17.05 2.70 -0.12
N ASP A 37 17.86 3.57 -0.72
CA ASP A 37 18.30 3.38 -2.10
C ASP A 37 19.08 2.07 -2.28
N LEU A 38 19.85 1.67 -1.27
CA LEU A 38 20.58 0.39 -1.24
C LEU A 38 19.62 -0.81 -1.31
N TYR A 39 18.48 -0.74 -0.62
CA TYR A 39 17.45 -1.79 -0.71
C TYR A 39 16.98 -1.98 -2.15
N TYR A 40 16.61 -0.90 -2.82
CA TYR A 40 16.13 -0.97 -4.21
C TYR A 40 17.24 -1.37 -5.19
N GLN A 41 18.49 -0.99 -4.93
CA GLN A 41 19.63 -1.49 -5.70
C GLN A 41 19.76 -3.00 -5.57
N ASN A 42 19.71 -3.54 -4.34
CA ASN A 42 19.78 -4.98 -4.10
C ASN A 42 18.63 -5.75 -4.79
N LEU A 43 17.42 -5.18 -4.84
CA LEU A 43 16.32 -5.80 -5.60
C LEU A 43 16.66 -5.91 -7.09
N ARG A 44 17.18 -4.84 -7.69
CA ARG A 44 17.56 -4.86 -9.12
C ARG A 44 18.73 -5.80 -9.38
N ASP A 45 19.70 -5.86 -8.47
CA ASP A 45 20.85 -6.76 -8.57
C ASP A 45 20.42 -8.23 -8.46
N TYR A 46 19.49 -8.54 -7.54
CA TYR A 46 18.88 -9.87 -7.44
C TYR A 46 18.18 -10.25 -8.75
N LYS A 47 17.33 -9.37 -9.29
CA LYS A 47 16.61 -9.60 -10.57
C LYS A 47 17.53 -9.70 -11.79
N ALA A 48 18.77 -9.20 -11.69
CA ALA A 48 19.78 -9.33 -12.73
C ALA A 48 20.67 -10.57 -12.57
N SER A 49 20.68 -11.19 -11.39
CA SER A 49 21.47 -12.39 -11.09
C SER A 49 20.87 -13.65 -11.74
N ASP A 50 21.62 -14.74 -11.73
CA ASP A 50 21.09 -16.05 -12.10
C ASP A 50 20.16 -16.57 -10.99
N HIS A 51 18.86 -16.52 -11.23
CA HIS A 51 17.82 -16.89 -10.27
C HIS A 51 16.58 -17.43 -10.99
N SER A 52 15.69 -18.07 -10.25
CA SER A 52 14.39 -18.50 -10.77
C SER A 52 13.49 -17.30 -11.05
N VAL A 53 13.14 -17.11 -12.32
CA VAL A 53 12.26 -16.03 -12.76
C VAL A 53 10.82 -16.30 -12.32
N SER A 54 10.21 -15.29 -11.71
CA SER A 54 8.81 -15.27 -11.33
C SER A 54 7.98 -14.39 -12.28
N PHE A 55 6.79 -14.88 -12.63
CA PHE A 55 5.90 -14.25 -13.58
C PHE A 55 4.47 -14.23 -13.03
N GLY A 56 3.73 -13.14 -13.30
CA GLY A 56 2.32 -13.02 -12.91
C GLY A 56 1.48 -12.28 -13.93
N TRP A 57 0.25 -12.77 -14.15
CA TRP A 57 -0.81 -12.01 -14.80
C TRP A 57 -1.52 -11.15 -13.76
N PHE A 58 -1.51 -9.84 -13.95
CA PHE A 58 -2.13 -8.91 -13.03
C PHE A 58 -3.28 -8.17 -13.71
N ALA A 59 -4.44 -8.18 -13.04
CA ALA A 59 -5.70 -7.63 -13.54
C ALA A 59 -6.41 -6.86 -12.43
N GLN A 60 -7.44 -6.11 -12.80
CA GLN A 60 -8.32 -5.43 -11.86
C GLN A 60 -7.57 -4.53 -10.85
N TYR A 61 -6.57 -3.81 -11.34
CA TYR A 61 -5.86 -2.80 -10.56
C TYR A 61 -6.72 -1.52 -10.42
N GLY A 62 -6.57 -0.79 -9.30
CA GLY A 62 -7.33 0.44 -9.01
C GLY A 62 -8.60 0.23 -8.17
N GLN A 63 -9.51 1.24 -8.16
CA GLN A 63 -10.83 1.42 -7.51
C GLN A 63 -11.08 0.94 -6.06
N GLN A 64 -10.21 0.12 -5.45
CA GLN A 64 -10.35 -0.35 -4.08
C GLN A 64 -9.20 0.13 -3.21
N ASN A 65 -9.50 0.36 -1.94
CA ASN A 65 -8.53 0.72 -0.90
C ASN A 65 -7.82 -0.54 -0.38
N SER A 66 -7.23 -1.33 -1.27
CA SER A 66 -6.47 -2.53 -0.91
C SER A 66 -5.13 -2.56 -1.65
N PRO A 67 -4.00 -2.81 -0.96
CA PRO A 67 -2.71 -3.01 -1.62
C PRO A 67 -2.72 -4.13 -2.66
N ALA A 68 -3.59 -5.14 -2.50
CA ALA A 68 -3.69 -6.27 -3.43
C ALA A 68 -4.11 -5.88 -4.85
N VAL A 69 -4.71 -4.69 -5.03
CA VAL A 69 -5.11 -4.14 -6.33
C VAL A 69 -4.24 -2.96 -6.78
N ARG A 70 -3.07 -2.77 -6.16
CA ARG A 70 -2.12 -1.69 -6.48
C ARG A 70 -0.84 -2.28 -7.05
N PHE A 71 -0.22 -1.59 -8.01
CA PHE A 71 1.07 -2.03 -8.54
C PHE A 71 2.15 -1.96 -7.45
N MET A 72 2.03 -0.99 -6.53
CA MET A 72 2.89 -0.90 -5.36
C MET A 72 2.84 -2.12 -4.45
N GLY A 73 1.72 -2.84 -4.44
CA GLY A 73 1.52 -4.07 -3.65
C GLY A 73 2.03 -5.34 -4.32
N LEU A 74 2.59 -5.27 -5.53
CA LEU A 74 3.23 -6.42 -6.15
C LEU A 74 4.43 -6.90 -5.32
N PRO A 75 4.63 -8.22 -5.14
CA PRO A 75 5.79 -8.75 -4.44
C PRO A 75 7.11 -8.28 -5.06
N ASP A 76 8.08 -7.92 -4.23
CA ASP A 76 9.36 -7.42 -4.73
C ASP A 76 10.18 -8.47 -5.47
N SER A 77 9.93 -9.75 -5.19
CA SER A 77 10.49 -10.89 -5.93
C SER A 77 9.89 -11.07 -7.32
N LEU A 78 8.80 -10.36 -7.69
CA LEU A 78 8.17 -10.47 -9.00
C LEU A 78 9.06 -9.86 -10.10
N ASP A 79 9.46 -10.68 -11.08
CA ASP A 79 10.34 -10.25 -12.17
C ASP A 79 9.56 -9.67 -13.34
N ILE A 80 8.46 -10.32 -13.71
CA ILE A 80 7.65 -9.95 -14.87
C ILE A 80 6.18 -9.88 -14.48
N CYS A 81 5.58 -8.72 -14.70
CA CYS A 81 4.15 -8.48 -14.54
C CYS A 81 3.52 -8.28 -15.93
N SER A 82 2.62 -9.18 -16.29
CA SER A 82 1.81 -9.11 -17.49
C SER A 82 0.50 -8.36 -17.18
N LEU A 83 0.25 -7.26 -17.88
CA LEU A 83 -0.91 -6.38 -17.71
C LEU A 83 -2.18 -7.00 -18.32
N TRP A 84 -2.73 -8.03 -17.67
CA TRP A 84 -3.98 -8.68 -18.10
C TRP A 84 -5.20 -7.75 -18.00
N GLY A 85 -5.20 -6.83 -17.02
CA GLY A 85 -6.21 -5.78 -16.90
C GLY A 85 -6.17 -4.71 -18.00
N GLY A 86 -5.31 -4.87 -19.00
CA GLY A 86 -5.07 -3.89 -20.06
C GLY A 86 -4.06 -2.82 -19.66
N ILE A 87 -3.76 -1.93 -20.60
CA ILE A 87 -2.90 -0.76 -20.38
C ILE A 87 -3.76 0.32 -19.68
N PRO A 88 -3.29 0.93 -18.59
CA PRO A 88 -4.05 2.00 -17.94
C PRO A 88 -4.29 3.17 -18.90
N ALA A 89 -5.44 3.84 -18.74
CA ALA A 89 -5.74 5.08 -19.42
C ALA A 89 -4.61 6.12 -19.16
N LYS A 90 -4.30 6.96 -20.14
CA LYS A 90 -3.17 7.90 -20.05
C LYS A 90 -3.40 8.97 -18.98
N GLU A 91 -4.67 9.23 -18.68
CA GLU A 91 -5.15 10.23 -17.73
C GLU A 91 -5.01 9.75 -16.28
N ASN A 92 -4.88 8.44 -16.05
CA ASN A 92 -4.71 7.85 -14.71
C ASN A 92 -3.24 7.96 -14.26
N MET A 93 -2.81 9.18 -13.96
CA MET A 93 -1.43 9.50 -13.62
C MET A 93 -0.93 8.77 -12.37
N ASP A 94 -1.78 8.58 -11.37
CA ASP A 94 -1.48 7.84 -10.15
C ASP A 94 -1.07 6.40 -10.43
N ILE A 95 -1.82 5.70 -11.29
CA ILE A 95 -1.52 4.34 -11.70
C ILE A 95 -0.20 4.29 -12.48
N TRP A 96 0.02 5.26 -13.39
CA TRP A 96 1.26 5.34 -14.15
C TRP A 96 2.48 5.59 -13.25
N GLU A 97 2.36 6.42 -12.22
CA GLU A 97 3.42 6.65 -11.24
C GLU A 97 3.80 5.36 -10.52
N GLU A 98 2.82 4.57 -10.05
CA GLU A 98 3.09 3.27 -9.43
C GLU A 98 3.78 2.30 -10.40
N ILE A 99 3.28 2.20 -11.63
CA ILE A 99 3.88 1.35 -12.66
C ILE A 99 5.33 1.75 -12.90
N ARG A 100 5.61 3.06 -13.01
CA ARG A 100 6.97 3.57 -13.26
C ARG A 100 7.87 3.36 -12.07
N PHE A 101 7.36 3.49 -10.84
CA PHE A 101 8.12 3.19 -9.64
C PHE A 101 8.49 1.70 -9.59
N VAL A 102 7.52 0.81 -9.75
CA VAL A 102 7.74 -0.65 -9.74
C VAL A 102 8.69 -1.07 -10.88
N GLN A 103 8.56 -0.44 -12.05
CA GLN A 103 9.41 -0.71 -13.20
C GLN A 103 10.86 -0.22 -13.01
N LYS A 104 11.04 1.03 -12.62
CA LYS A 104 12.35 1.69 -12.61
C LYS A 104 13.10 1.53 -11.29
N VAL A 105 12.36 1.54 -10.18
CA VAL A 105 12.92 1.49 -8.82
C VAL A 105 13.00 0.04 -8.34
N LYS A 106 11.90 -0.71 -8.36
CA LYS A 106 11.89 -2.13 -7.93
C LYS A 106 12.43 -3.11 -8.99
N GLY A 107 12.53 -2.69 -10.26
CA GLY A 107 13.12 -3.48 -11.35
C GLY A 107 12.20 -4.52 -12.00
N THR A 108 10.90 -4.52 -11.73
CA THR A 108 9.94 -5.46 -12.35
C THR A 108 9.65 -5.06 -13.80
N LYS A 109 9.68 -6.01 -14.74
CA LYS A 109 9.32 -5.77 -16.14
C LYS A 109 7.80 -5.73 -16.28
N MET A 110 7.27 -4.63 -16.82
CA MET A 110 5.84 -4.44 -17.07
C MET A 110 5.55 -4.67 -18.55
N LEU A 111 4.80 -5.73 -18.86
CA LEU A 111 4.55 -6.17 -20.25
C LEU A 111 3.07 -6.11 -20.59
N VAL A 112 2.76 -5.70 -21.81
CA VAL A 112 1.42 -5.78 -22.37
C VAL A 112 1.21 -7.20 -22.89
N VAL A 113 0.05 -7.78 -22.59
CA VAL A 113 -0.35 -9.08 -23.13
C VAL A 113 -1.29 -8.88 -24.31
N ALA A 114 -1.09 -9.70 -25.33
CA ALA A 114 -2.00 -9.82 -26.46
C ALA A 114 -2.19 -11.32 -26.74
N ILE A 115 -3.44 -11.72 -26.93
CA ILE A 115 -3.74 -13.07 -27.43
C ILE A 115 -3.66 -12.98 -28.95
N THR A 116 -2.69 -13.66 -29.54
CA THR A 116 -2.41 -13.58 -30.99
C THR A 116 -3.28 -14.51 -31.82
N ARG A 117 -3.92 -15.51 -31.18
CA ARG A 117 -4.82 -16.49 -31.80
C ARG A 117 -5.65 -17.20 -30.73
N ILE A 118 -6.94 -17.38 -30.96
CA ILE A 118 -7.82 -18.22 -30.13
C ILE A 118 -8.59 -19.13 -31.09
N ASP A 119 -7.98 -20.25 -31.44
CA ASP A 119 -8.59 -21.19 -32.40
C ASP A 119 -9.00 -22.46 -31.64
N GLY A 120 -10.31 -22.56 -31.44
CA GLY A 120 -11.04 -23.82 -31.33
C GLY A 120 -11.84 -24.14 -32.60
N GLU A 121 -11.55 -23.48 -33.73
CA GLU A 121 -12.06 -23.86 -35.04
C GLU A 121 -10.87 -23.94 -36.03
N PRO A 122 -10.89 -24.95 -36.93
CA PRO A 122 -9.75 -25.37 -37.75
C PRO A 122 -9.27 -24.32 -38.77
#